data_AF-A0A0E3PAN9-F1
#
_entry.id   AF-A0A0E3PAN9-F1
#
_cell.length_a   1.000
_cell.length_b   1.000
_cell.length_c   1.000
_cell.angle_alpha   90.00
_cell.angle_beta   90.00
_cell.angle_gamma   90.00
#
_symmetry.space_group_name_H-M   'P 1'
#
loop_
_entity.id
_entity.type
_entity.pdbx_description
1 polymer ?
#
loop_
_entity_poly.entity_id
_entity_poly.type
_entity_poly.pdbx_seq_one_letter_code
_entity_poly.pdbx_strand_id
1 'polypeptide(L)'
;MQNHTVNVTSTTTYKYYNGQLEIKEVYTSKDPENKAKVNDFTKINKIPISAKDKITILNGESFTLEEGSEKVIVTEKTVVITSQTDPYPWWGYGYQYPQWTWSEDNGQYAREDPINLAWEYTNLNTVKEKILDQGWISVSYPYEYDQYVSDPQYGWILDEGVADDKYGILGRYHTRLWQMSNGDVVANAHHDNDSPHQADQYEEAEDLVAGFFDNDLNNWWVLHDHYELDNYIANPLNDEYATCIYKVGS
;
A
#
# COMPACT_ATOMS: atom_id res chain seq x y z
N MET A 1 8.67 24.15 -4.41
CA MET A 1 8.31 22.72 -4.53
C MET A 1 9.53 21.91 -4.10
N GLN A 2 9.46 21.21 -2.97
CA GLN A 2 10.49 20.23 -2.64
C GLN A 2 10.36 19.10 -3.66
N ASN A 3 11.38 18.93 -4.50
CA ASN A 3 11.36 17.85 -5.48
C ASN A 3 11.94 16.60 -4.81
N HIS A 4 11.05 15.79 -4.23
CA HIS A 4 11.36 14.47 -3.65
C HIS A 4 11.49 13.39 -4.73
N THR A 5 11.40 13.76 -6.01
CA THR A 5 11.49 12.83 -7.14
C THR A 5 12.94 12.52 -7.49
N VAL A 6 13.27 11.24 -7.56
CA VAL A 6 14.63 10.73 -7.83
C VAL A 6 14.59 9.66 -8.92
N ASN A 7 15.56 9.69 -9.84
CA ASN A 7 15.77 8.61 -10.80
C ASN A 7 16.69 7.54 -10.20
N VAL A 8 16.21 6.30 -10.15
CA VAL A 8 16.91 5.19 -9.52
C VAL A 8 17.05 4.01 -10.47
N THR A 9 18.15 3.28 -10.33
CA THR A 9 18.23 1.89 -10.77
C THR A 9 17.59 1.04 -9.67
N SER A 10 16.50 0.35 -9.99
CA SER A 10 15.90 -0.65 -9.11
C SER A 10 16.48 -2.03 -9.47
N THR A 11 17.07 -2.70 -8.48
CA THR A 11 17.49 -4.09 -8.58
C THR A 11 16.57 -4.95 -7.71
N THR A 12 15.75 -5.78 -8.35
CA THR A 12 14.89 -6.75 -7.66
C THR A 12 15.50 -8.15 -7.74
N THR A 13 15.83 -8.73 -6.58
CA THR A 13 16.31 -10.10 -6.44
C THR A 13 15.18 -10.96 -5.86
N TYR A 14 14.81 -12.00 -6.60
CA TYR A 14 13.91 -13.05 -6.17
C TYR A 14 14.73 -14.26 -5.77
N LYS A 15 14.55 -14.77 -4.56
CA LYS A 15 15.29 -15.92 -4.06
C LYS A 15 14.37 -16.89 -3.34
N TYR A 16 14.32 -18.13 -3.80
CA TYR A 16 13.51 -19.15 -3.13
C TYR A 16 14.37 -19.99 -2.20
N TYR A 17 14.01 -20.03 -0.92
CA TYR A 17 14.68 -20.85 0.09
C TYR A 17 13.76 -21.16 1.28
N ASN A 18 13.95 -22.31 1.92
CA ASN A 18 13.17 -22.77 3.08
C ASN A 18 11.64 -22.69 2.89
N GLY A 19 11.14 -22.94 1.68
CA GLY A 19 9.71 -22.83 1.38
C GLY A 19 9.19 -21.40 1.28
N GLN A 20 10.07 -20.41 1.12
CA GLN A 20 9.73 -18.99 1.01
C GLN A 20 10.36 -18.38 -0.23
N LEU A 21 9.62 -17.50 -0.90
CA LEU A 21 10.15 -16.59 -1.90
C LEU A 21 10.49 -15.27 -1.23
N GLU A 22 11.78 -14.96 -1.11
CA GLU A 22 12.25 -13.64 -0.73
C GLU A 22 12.31 -12.73 -1.96
N ILE A 23 11.73 -11.55 -1.85
CA ILE A 23 11.76 -10.50 -2.88
C ILE A 23 12.48 -9.31 -2.27
N LYS A 24 13.68 -9.02 -2.74
CA LYS A 24 14.49 -7.90 -2.29
C LYS A 24 14.59 -6.87 -3.41
N GLU A 25 14.04 -5.68 -3.21
CA GLU A 25 14.19 -4.56 -4.14
C GLU A 25 15.13 -3.51 -3.53
N VAL A 26 16.15 -3.09 -4.28
CA VAL A 26 17.11 -2.07 -3.85
C VAL A 26 17.11 -0.91 -4.84
N TYR A 27 16.91 0.31 -4.36
CA TYR A 27 17.04 1.53 -5.14
C TYR A 27 18.41 2.13 -4.98
N THR A 28 19.12 2.31 -6.10
CA THR A 28 20.38 3.04 -6.14
C THR A 28 20.20 4.29 -7.01
N SER A 29 20.35 5.47 -6.40
CA SER A 29 20.33 6.73 -7.13
C SER A 29 21.48 6.79 -8.15
N LYS A 30 21.21 7.29 -9.36
CA LYS A 30 22.25 7.59 -10.35
C LYS A 30 22.93 8.93 -10.13
N ASP A 31 22.26 9.83 -9.43
CA ASP A 31 22.73 11.19 -9.19
C ASP A 31 23.52 11.26 -7.87
N PRO A 32 24.81 11.64 -7.91
CA PRO A 32 25.65 11.79 -6.72
C PRO A 32 25.09 12.72 -5.65
N GLU A 33 24.35 13.78 -6.02
CA GLU A 33 23.75 14.70 -5.05
C GLU A 33 22.54 14.06 -4.34
N ASN A 34 21.79 13.22 -5.07
CA ASN A 34 20.69 12.46 -4.51
C ASN A 34 21.16 11.19 -3.79
N LYS A 35 22.32 10.62 -4.10
CA LYS A 35 22.93 9.52 -3.32
C LYS A 35 23.22 9.90 -1.87
N ALA A 36 23.47 11.18 -1.59
CA ALA A 36 23.64 11.67 -0.22
C ALA A 36 22.30 11.79 0.54
N LYS A 37 21.16 11.77 -0.17
CA LYS A 37 19.81 11.91 0.39
C LYS A 37 19.05 10.58 0.42
N VAL A 38 19.28 9.75 -0.59
CA VAL A 38 18.77 8.38 -0.73
C VAL A 38 19.95 7.44 -0.47
N ASN A 39 20.05 6.95 0.77
CA ASN A 39 20.84 5.75 1.04
C ASN A 39 20.21 4.60 0.24
N ASP A 40 20.96 3.53 -0.07
CA ASP A 40 20.41 2.40 -0.83
C ASP A 40 19.10 1.90 -0.19
N PHE A 41 17.95 2.32 -0.73
CA PHE A 41 16.64 2.08 -0.14
C PHE A 41 16.25 0.64 -0.45
N THR A 42 15.98 -0.14 0.59
CA THR A 42 15.83 -1.58 0.50
C THR A 42 14.46 -2.02 0.98
N LYS A 43 13.71 -2.66 0.10
CA LYS A 43 12.46 -3.39 0.43
C LYS A 43 12.74 -4.88 0.46
N ILE A 44 12.25 -5.57 1.49
CA ILE A 44 12.36 -7.03 1.60
C ILE A 44 10.99 -7.62 1.92
N ASN A 45 10.51 -8.52 1.07
CA ASN A 45 9.36 -9.37 1.32
C ASN A 45 9.79 -10.81 1.51
N LYS A 46 9.01 -11.57 2.27
CA LYS A 46 9.13 -13.03 2.37
C LYS A 46 7.76 -13.66 2.28
N ILE A 47 7.49 -14.30 1.16
CA ILE A 47 6.20 -14.93 0.88
C ILE A 47 6.35 -16.44 1.13
N PRO A 48 5.60 -17.03 2.07
CA PRO A 48 5.51 -18.49 2.17
C PRO A 48 4.88 -19.05 0.89
N ILE A 49 5.56 -20.00 0.25
CA ILE A 49 5.03 -20.68 -0.94
C ILE A 49 4.59 -22.10 -0.55
N SER A 50 3.40 -22.48 -0.99
CA SER A 50 2.90 -23.85 -0.83
C SER A 50 3.81 -24.84 -1.56
N ALA A 51 4.07 -26.00 -0.95
CA ALA A 51 4.88 -27.07 -1.55
C ALA A 51 4.33 -27.61 -2.90
N LYS A 52 3.10 -27.23 -3.28
CA LYS A 52 2.48 -27.60 -4.55
C LYS A 52 2.90 -26.67 -5.70
N ASP A 53 3.35 -25.46 -5.41
CA ASP A 53 3.64 -24.43 -6.40
C ASP A 53 5.12 -24.47 -6.75
N LYS A 54 5.44 -25.08 -7.90
CA LYS A 54 6.82 -25.23 -8.37
C LYS A 54 7.25 -24.13 -9.34
N ILE A 55 6.30 -23.34 -9.83
CA ILE A 55 6.53 -22.32 -10.86
C ILE A 55 5.65 -21.12 -10.50
N THR A 56 6.23 -19.92 -10.51
CA THR A 56 5.51 -18.63 -10.46
C THR A 56 5.83 -17.83 -11.73
N ILE A 57 5.10 -16.75 -11.99
CA ILE A 57 5.39 -15.84 -13.10
C ILE A 57 5.97 -14.54 -12.52
N LEU A 58 7.21 -14.24 -12.89
CA LEU A 58 7.91 -13.02 -12.49
C LEU A 58 8.13 -12.15 -13.71
N ASN A 59 7.39 -11.04 -13.81
CA ASN A 59 7.44 -10.09 -14.93
C ASN A 59 7.14 -10.76 -16.29
N GLY A 60 6.07 -11.57 -16.35
CA GLY A 60 5.65 -12.29 -17.56
C GLY A 60 6.49 -13.53 -17.90
N GLU A 61 7.51 -13.87 -17.11
CA GLU A 61 8.37 -15.03 -17.33
C GLU A 61 8.21 -16.06 -16.22
N SER A 62 8.08 -17.33 -16.59
CA SER A 62 8.06 -18.43 -15.62
C SER A 62 9.36 -18.52 -14.83
N PHE A 63 9.26 -18.66 -13.51
CA PHE A 63 10.36 -18.86 -12.59
C PHE A 63 10.11 -20.12 -11.76
N THR A 64 11.00 -21.10 -11.88
CA THR A 64 10.90 -22.36 -11.13
C THR A 64 11.44 -22.17 -9.72
N LEU A 65 10.62 -22.52 -8.73
CA LEU A 65 10.92 -22.40 -7.30
C LEU A 65 11.66 -23.66 -6.82
N GLU A 66 12.94 -23.74 -7.14
CA GLU A 66 13.86 -24.75 -6.60
C GLU A 66 14.69 -24.15 -5.46
N GLU A 67 14.97 -24.92 -4.41
CA GLU A 67 15.73 -24.44 -3.25
C GLU A 67 17.07 -23.82 -3.69
N GLY A 68 17.28 -22.55 -3.33
CA GLY A 68 18.46 -21.78 -3.72
C GLY A 68 18.37 -21.11 -5.11
N SER A 69 17.26 -21.27 -5.84
CA SER A 69 17.03 -20.55 -7.09
C SER A 69 16.97 -19.05 -6.85
N GLU A 70 17.56 -18.31 -7.79
CA GLU A 70 17.65 -16.85 -7.74
C GLU A 70 17.39 -16.26 -9.14
N LYS A 71 16.63 -15.17 -9.18
CA LYS A 71 16.42 -14.35 -10.38
C LYS A 71 16.64 -12.89 -10.02
N VAL A 72 17.43 -12.19 -10.83
CA VAL A 72 17.69 -10.75 -10.66
C VAL A 72 17.10 -9.99 -11.84
N ILE A 73 16.33 -8.96 -11.54
CA ILE A 73 15.76 -8.05 -12.52
C ILE A 73 16.26 -6.64 -12.21
N VAL A 74 16.73 -5.94 -13.23
CA VAL A 74 17.21 -4.56 -13.11
C VAL A 74 16.35 -3.67 -13.99
N THR A 75 15.78 -2.62 -13.39
CA THR A 75 14.93 -1.65 -14.08
C THR A 75 15.34 -0.23 -13.74
N GLU A 76 14.96 0.71 -14.60
CA GLU A 76 15.14 2.13 -14.39
C GLU A 76 13.77 2.74 -14.13
N LYS A 77 13.61 3.44 -13.01
CA LYS A 77 12.35 4.08 -12.67
C LYS A 77 12.55 5.39 -11.93
N THR A 78 11.53 6.23 -12.00
CA THR A 78 11.43 7.47 -11.24
C THR A 78 10.57 7.21 -10.02
N VAL A 79 11.10 7.52 -8.84
CA VAL A 79 10.42 7.30 -7.54
C VAL A 79 10.36 8.59 -6.76
N VAL A 80 9.41 8.68 -5.83
CA VAL A 80 9.37 9.77 -4.85
C VAL A 80 9.87 9.22 -3.53
N ILE A 81 10.95 9.81 -2.99
CA ILE A 81 11.55 9.41 -1.71
C ILE A 81 11.63 10.64 -0.81
N THR A 82 11.09 10.49 0.39
CA THR A 82 11.10 11.47 1.47
C THR A 82 11.82 10.88 2.69
N SER A 83 11.89 11.63 3.79
CA SER A 83 12.58 11.22 5.01
C SER A 83 11.73 11.49 6.25
N GLN A 84 12.11 10.84 7.35
CA GLN A 84 11.45 11.00 8.64
C GLN A 84 11.31 12.47 9.08
N THR A 85 12.29 13.32 8.74
CA THR A 85 12.33 14.74 9.14
C THR A 85 11.85 15.72 8.08
N ASP A 86 11.52 15.25 6.88
CA ASP A 86 11.06 16.09 5.75
C ASP A 86 9.91 15.41 4.99
N PRO A 87 8.83 14.97 5.67
CA PRO A 87 7.73 14.23 5.06
C PRO A 87 7.05 15.02 3.93
N TYR A 88 6.39 14.33 3.01
CA TYR A 88 5.57 14.98 1.98
C TYR A 88 4.40 15.74 2.64
N PRO A 89 4.34 17.09 2.55
CA PRO A 89 3.45 17.90 3.36
C PRO A 89 2.09 18.13 2.68
N TRP A 90 1.34 17.06 2.44
CA TRP A 90 0.04 17.11 1.75
C TRP A 90 -0.95 18.13 2.39
N TRP A 91 -0.91 18.29 3.72
CA TRP A 91 -1.70 19.27 4.47
C TRP A 91 -1.41 20.72 4.08
N GLY A 92 -0.21 21.01 3.54
CA GLY A 92 0.18 22.33 3.06
C GLY A 92 -0.35 22.65 1.65
N TYR A 93 -0.86 21.64 0.93
CA TYR A 93 -1.38 21.77 -0.43
C TYR A 93 -2.90 21.87 -0.49
N GLY A 94 -3.59 21.75 0.65
CA GLY A 94 -5.04 21.91 0.74
C GLY A 94 -5.84 20.62 0.50
N TYR A 95 -5.18 19.46 0.41
CA TYR A 95 -5.86 18.17 0.39
C TYR A 95 -6.46 17.86 1.76
N GLN A 96 -7.63 17.22 1.76
CA GLN A 96 -8.30 16.77 2.98
C GLN A 96 -7.56 15.60 3.64
N TYR A 97 -6.96 14.73 2.83
CA TYR A 97 -6.30 13.50 3.26
C TYR A 97 -4.94 13.31 2.57
N PRO A 98 -4.04 12.45 3.12
CA PRO A 98 -2.84 12.05 2.42
C PRO A 98 -3.19 11.42 1.07
N GLN A 99 -2.36 11.68 0.06
CA GLN A 99 -2.58 11.17 -1.29
C GLN A 99 -2.00 9.76 -1.48
N TRP A 100 -0.97 9.41 -0.70
CA TRP A 100 -0.13 8.24 -0.92
C TRP A 100 0.27 7.56 0.39
N THR A 101 0.46 6.25 0.28
CA THR A 101 1.14 5.39 1.27
C THR A 101 2.64 5.33 0.99
N TRP A 102 3.41 4.87 1.97
CA TRP A 102 4.87 4.90 1.95
C TRP A 102 5.49 3.65 2.58
N SER A 103 6.44 3.03 1.87
CA SER A 103 7.31 2.01 2.45
C SER A 103 8.48 2.67 3.19
N GLU A 104 8.92 2.10 4.30
CA GLU A 104 10.02 2.63 5.13
C GLU A 104 11.30 1.79 4.99
N ASP A 105 12.45 2.48 4.93
CA ASP A 105 13.76 1.88 5.12
C ASP A 105 14.73 2.89 5.76
N ASN A 106 15.18 2.60 6.98
CA ASN A 106 16.20 3.39 7.68
C ASN A 106 15.90 4.90 7.77
N GLY A 107 14.66 5.26 8.06
CA GLY A 107 14.16 6.63 8.17
C GLY A 107 13.89 7.30 6.83
N GLN A 108 13.96 6.57 5.72
CA GLN A 108 13.54 7.00 4.39
C GLN A 108 12.19 6.39 4.05
N TYR A 109 11.42 7.10 3.24
CA TYR A 109 10.06 6.70 2.89
C TYR A 109 9.90 6.79 1.37
N ALA A 110 9.59 5.68 0.71
CA ALA A 110 9.34 5.65 -0.72
C ALA A 110 7.83 5.56 -0.99
N ARG A 111 7.33 6.38 -1.90
CA ARG A 111 5.91 6.43 -2.27
C ARG A 111 5.46 5.10 -2.88
N GLU A 112 4.33 4.57 -2.42
CA GLU A 112 3.73 3.33 -2.89
C GLU A 112 2.29 3.57 -3.41
N ASP A 113 1.28 2.99 -2.75
CA ASP A 113 -0.11 2.90 -3.22
C ASP A 113 -0.92 4.17 -2.90
N PRO A 114 -1.98 4.49 -3.68
CA PRO A 114 -2.81 5.67 -3.48
C PRO A 114 -3.78 5.50 -2.30
N ILE A 115 -4.09 6.57 -1.58
CA ILE A 115 -5.26 6.58 -0.67
C ILE A 115 -6.52 6.73 -1.51
N ASN A 116 -7.51 5.87 -1.28
CA ASN A 116 -8.77 5.86 -2.04
C ASN A 116 -10.01 5.73 -1.14
N LEU A 117 -9.85 5.68 0.18
CA LEU A 117 -10.98 5.64 1.11
C LEU A 117 -10.74 6.54 2.31
N ALA A 118 -11.80 7.16 2.80
CA ALA A 118 -11.80 7.89 4.06
C ALA A 118 -13.10 7.67 4.84
N TRP A 119 -12.99 7.59 6.17
CA TRP A 119 -14.13 7.61 7.08
C TRP A 119 -14.04 8.82 8.02
N GLU A 120 -15.10 9.61 8.02
CA GLU A 120 -15.23 10.78 8.88
C GLU A 120 -16.05 10.47 10.14
N TYR A 121 -15.71 11.18 11.22
CA TYR A 121 -16.42 11.14 12.51
C TYR A 121 -16.50 9.73 13.14
N THR A 122 -15.49 8.91 12.91
CA THR A 122 -15.38 7.57 13.48
C THR A 122 -13.96 7.29 13.98
N ASN A 123 -13.60 6.03 14.19
CA ASN A 123 -12.25 5.63 14.55
C ASN A 123 -11.88 4.30 13.91
N LEU A 124 -10.58 4.02 13.86
CA LEU A 124 -10.00 2.87 13.19
C LEU A 124 -10.58 1.54 13.68
N ASN A 125 -10.81 1.38 14.99
CA ASN A 125 -11.40 0.14 15.51
C ASN A 125 -12.82 -0.08 14.98
N THR A 126 -13.63 0.97 14.91
CA THR A 126 -15.02 0.89 14.41
C THR A 126 -15.06 0.50 12.93
N VAL A 127 -14.18 1.11 12.12
CA VAL A 127 -14.05 0.79 10.69
C VAL A 127 -13.56 -0.66 10.51
N LYS A 128 -12.48 -1.02 11.21
CA LYS A 128 -11.88 -2.36 11.14
C LYS A 128 -12.88 -3.45 11.53
N GLU A 129 -13.61 -3.27 12.63
CA GLU A 129 -14.64 -4.23 13.06
C GLU A 129 -15.74 -4.41 12.00
N LYS A 130 -16.20 -3.32 11.37
CA LYS A 130 -17.22 -3.40 10.32
C LYS A 130 -16.76 -4.21 9.10
N ILE A 131 -15.49 -4.09 8.72
CA ILE A 131 -14.88 -4.88 7.64
C ILE A 131 -14.73 -6.34 8.06
N LEU A 132 -14.24 -6.61 9.28
CA LEU A 132 -14.10 -7.96 9.82
C LEU A 132 -15.45 -8.70 9.92
N ASP A 133 -16.55 -7.98 10.20
CA ASP A 133 -17.91 -8.54 10.20
C ASP A 133 -18.36 -9.06 8.82
N GLN A 134 -17.67 -8.68 7.73
CA GLN A 134 -17.88 -9.24 6.40
C GLN A 134 -17.12 -10.56 6.16
N GLY A 135 -16.44 -11.08 7.18
CA GLY A 135 -15.65 -12.31 7.11
C GLY A 135 -14.20 -12.10 6.69
N TRP A 136 -13.76 -10.84 6.57
CA TRP A 136 -12.35 -10.51 6.40
C TRP A 136 -11.57 -10.79 7.67
N ILE A 137 -10.25 -10.78 7.57
CA ILE A 137 -9.33 -11.08 8.67
C ILE A 137 -8.26 -10.00 8.79
N SER A 138 -7.79 -9.78 10.02
CA SER A 138 -6.64 -8.92 10.23
C SER A 138 -5.39 -9.55 9.65
N VAL A 139 -4.66 -8.76 8.89
CA VAL A 139 -3.33 -9.08 8.38
C VAL A 139 -2.34 -8.06 8.92
N SER A 140 -1.08 -8.46 8.92
CA SER A 140 0.08 -7.65 9.33
C SER A 140 1.32 -8.37 8.82
N TYR A 141 2.50 -7.77 8.98
CA TYR A 141 3.76 -8.51 8.77
C TYR A 141 3.75 -9.88 9.47
N PRO A 142 4.18 -10.99 8.82
CA PRO A 142 4.84 -11.06 7.51
C PRO A 142 3.89 -11.30 6.31
N TYR A 143 2.58 -11.13 6.47
CA TYR A 143 1.57 -11.41 5.43
C TYR A 143 1.26 -10.21 4.53
N GLU A 144 1.79 -9.04 4.88
CA GLU A 144 1.78 -7.81 4.10
C GLU A 144 3.03 -6.99 4.42
N TYR A 145 3.30 -5.96 3.60
CA TYR A 145 4.31 -4.95 3.89
C TYR A 145 3.76 -3.92 4.86
N ASP A 146 4.56 -3.58 5.87
CA ASP A 146 4.36 -2.39 6.69
C ASP A 146 4.34 -1.16 5.77
N GLN A 147 3.27 -0.38 5.86
CA GLN A 147 3.04 0.83 5.07
C GLN A 147 2.69 1.99 5.98
N TYR A 148 3.07 3.19 5.57
CA TYR A 148 2.92 4.38 6.37
C TYR A 148 2.15 5.46 5.65
N VAL A 149 1.48 6.31 6.42
CA VAL A 149 1.03 7.64 5.97
C VAL A 149 1.69 8.72 6.82
N SER A 150 1.91 9.90 6.25
CA SER A 150 2.36 11.06 7.00
C SER A 150 1.17 11.85 7.55
N ASP A 151 1.30 12.35 8.77
CA ASP A 151 0.31 13.16 9.47
C ASP A 151 1.02 14.37 10.12
N PRO A 152 0.43 15.58 10.07
CA PRO A 152 1.07 16.80 10.57
C PRO A 152 1.33 16.82 12.08
N GLN A 153 0.61 16.01 12.87
CA GLN A 153 0.71 15.96 14.33
C GLN A 153 1.34 14.66 14.84
N TYR A 154 0.99 13.52 14.24
CA TYR A 154 1.48 12.20 14.63
C TYR A 154 2.76 11.78 13.91
N GLY A 155 3.13 12.47 12.82
CA GLY A 155 4.28 12.10 12.01
C GLY A 155 3.96 10.89 11.13
N TRP A 156 4.81 9.87 11.13
CA TRP A 156 4.59 8.66 10.33
C TRP A 156 3.76 7.64 11.12
N ILE A 157 2.63 7.24 10.55
CA ILE A 157 1.66 6.32 11.17
C ILE A 157 1.74 4.99 10.42
N LEU A 158 2.00 3.90 11.15
CA LEU A 158 1.96 2.53 10.60
C LEU A 158 0.52 2.08 10.37
N ASP A 159 0.31 1.25 9.36
CA ASP A 159 -0.99 0.72 8.98
C ASP A 159 -1.53 -0.37 9.90
N GLU A 160 -2.83 -0.62 9.75
CA GLU A 160 -3.54 -1.79 10.27
C GLU A 160 -4.30 -2.47 9.13
N GLY A 161 -3.77 -3.56 8.60
CA GLY A 161 -4.32 -4.27 7.45
C GLY A 161 -5.47 -5.25 7.75
N VAL A 162 -6.37 -5.38 6.77
CA VAL A 162 -7.43 -6.39 6.71
C VAL A 162 -7.58 -6.94 5.30
N ALA A 163 -7.74 -8.26 5.16
CA ALA A 163 -7.86 -8.93 3.87
C ALA A 163 -8.96 -9.99 3.87
N ASP A 164 -9.45 -10.36 2.69
CA ASP A 164 -10.36 -11.50 2.51
C ASP A 164 -9.64 -12.87 2.54
N ASP A 165 -8.34 -12.90 2.21
CA ASP A 165 -7.45 -14.05 2.43
C ASP A 165 -6.10 -13.67 3.04
N LYS A 166 -5.63 -14.52 3.96
CA LYS A 166 -4.43 -14.25 4.75
C LYS A 166 -3.17 -14.28 3.91
N TYR A 167 -3.13 -15.19 2.95
CA TYR A 167 -1.93 -15.52 2.18
C TYR A 167 -2.00 -14.97 0.76
N GLY A 168 -3.20 -14.67 0.26
CA GLY A 168 -3.47 -14.12 -1.06
C GLY A 168 -3.04 -14.99 -2.22
N ILE A 169 -2.74 -16.28 -2.04
CA ILE A 169 -2.00 -17.11 -3.02
C ILE A 169 -2.56 -16.99 -4.45
N LEU A 170 -3.89 -16.87 -4.59
CA LEU A 170 -4.62 -16.75 -5.86
C LEU A 170 -5.19 -15.34 -6.09
N GLY A 171 -4.52 -14.35 -5.54
CA GLY A 171 -5.02 -13.01 -5.33
C GLY A 171 -5.83 -12.85 -4.04
N ARG A 172 -6.03 -11.60 -3.65
CA ARG A 172 -6.87 -11.21 -2.50
C ARG A 172 -7.31 -9.76 -2.60
N TYR A 173 -8.46 -9.46 -2.02
CA TYR A 173 -8.81 -8.09 -1.67
C TYR A 173 -8.18 -7.73 -0.32
N HIS A 174 -7.65 -6.53 -0.26
CA HIS A 174 -6.87 -6.07 0.86
C HIS A 174 -7.08 -4.59 1.11
N THR A 175 -7.09 -4.18 2.37
CA THR A 175 -7.22 -2.78 2.78
C THR A 175 -6.34 -2.48 3.96
N ARG A 176 -5.55 -1.41 3.83
CA ARG A 176 -4.73 -0.87 4.91
C ARG A 176 -5.39 0.35 5.52
N LEU A 177 -5.48 0.41 6.84
CA LEU A 177 -6.18 1.47 7.58
C LEU A 177 -5.19 2.31 8.40
N TRP A 178 -5.42 3.63 8.45
CA TRP A 178 -4.67 4.54 9.32
C TRP A 178 -5.60 5.50 10.07
N GLN A 179 -5.39 5.65 11.38
CA GLN A 179 -6.08 6.65 12.20
C GLN A 179 -5.33 7.99 12.13
N MET A 180 -5.97 9.01 11.55
CA MET A 180 -5.40 10.35 11.42
C MET A 180 -5.59 11.20 12.69
N SER A 181 -4.77 12.23 12.86
CA SER A 181 -4.81 13.11 14.05
C SER A 181 -6.06 13.98 14.16
N ASN A 182 -6.76 14.21 13.05
CA ASN A 182 -8.04 14.89 13.02
C ASN A 182 -9.21 14.00 13.49
N GLY A 183 -8.96 12.71 13.76
CA GLY A 183 -9.97 11.73 14.17
C GLY A 183 -10.51 10.88 13.03
N ASP A 184 -10.24 11.23 11.77
CA ASP A 184 -10.70 10.45 10.62
C ASP A 184 -9.83 9.21 10.39
N VAL A 185 -10.35 8.26 9.62
CA VAL A 185 -9.61 7.09 9.16
C VAL A 185 -9.41 7.21 7.67
N VAL A 186 -8.21 6.94 7.18
CA VAL A 186 -7.93 6.85 5.74
C VAL A 186 -7.50 5.43 5.40
N ALA A 187 -7.68 5.04 4.14
CA ALA A 187 -7.27 3.73 3.69
C ALA A 187 -6.84 3.68 2.23
N ASN A 188 -6.12 2.60 1.94
CA ASN A 188 -5.81 2.13 0.61
C ASN A 188 -6.42 0.74 0.47
N ALA A 189 -7.44 0.60 -0.39
CA ALA A 189 -8.03 -0.66 -0.78
C ALA A 189 -7.53 -1.07 -2.17
N HIS A 190 -7.12 -2.32 -2.32
CA HIS A 190 -6.68 -2.90 -3.59
C HIS A 190 -6.98 -4.40 -3.66
N HIS A 191 -7.09 -4.92 -4.87
CA HIS A 191 -6.91 -6.33 -5.14
C HIS A 191 -5.45 -6.58 -5.55
N ASP A 192 -4.83 -7.62 -4.98
CA ASP A 192 -3.55 -8.14 -5.42
C ASP A 192 -3.75 -9.34 -6.34
N ASN A 193 -2.95 -9.48 -7.40
CA ASN A 193 -2.89 -10.71 -8.18
C ASN A 193 -2.20 -11.87 -7.42
N ASP A 194 -2.12 -13.05 -8.07
CA ASP A 194 -1.43 -14.23 -7.56
C ASP A 194 -0.02 -13.93 -7.01
N SER A 195 0.46 -14.70 -6.02
CA SER A 195 1.81 -14.53 -5.48
C SER A 195 2.86 -14.56 -6.62
N PRO A 196 3.69 -13.50 -6.78
CA PRO A 196 4.23 -12.63 -5.74
C PRO A 196 3.46 -11.34 -5.36
N HIS A 197 2.16 -11.23 -5.63
CA HIS A 197 1.25 -10.11 -5.29
C HIS A 197 1.71 -8.75 -5.83
N GLN A 198 0.92 -8.24 -6.76
CA GLN A 198 0.96 -6.85 -7.18
C GLN A 198 -0.47 -6.36 -7.23
N ALA A 199 -0.70 -5.14 -6.73
CA ALA A 199 -1.98 -4.49 -6.90
C ALA A 199 -2.35 -4.46 -8.40
N ASP A 200 -3.52 -4.98 -8.73
CA ASP A 200 -4.06 -5.02 -10.09
C ASP A 200 -5.46 -4.40 -10.20
N GLN A 201 -6.07 -3.97 -9.09
CA GLN A 201 -7.32 -3.20 -9.06
C GLN A 201 -7.35 -2.26 -7.84
N TYR A 202 -7.59 -0.96 -8.03
CA TYR A 202 -7.90 -0.03 -6.93
C TYR A 202 -9.40 0.28 -6.86
N GLU A 203 -10.00 0.78 -7.95
CA GLU A 203 -11.43 1.16 -8.00
C GLU A 203 -12.38 0.04 -7.56
N GLU A 204 -12.19 -1.18 -8.07
CA GLU A 204 -13.06 -2.31 -7.72
C GLU A 204 -12.95 -2.69 -6.24
N ALA A 205 -11.77 -2.52 -5.65
CA ALA A 205 -11.53 -2.81 -4.25
C ALA A 205 -12.08 -1.70 -3.34
N GLU A 206 -11.96 -0.44 -3.76
CA GLU A 206 -12.60 0.70 -3.11
C GLU A 206 -14.12 0.53 -3.04
N ASP A 207 -14.77 0.29 -4.18
CA ASP A 207 -16.21 0.08 -4.26
C ASP A 207 -16.67 -1.10 -3.40
N LEU A 208 -15.90 -2.19 -3.39
CA LEU A 208 -16.21 -3.37 -2.59
C LEU A 208 -16.19 -3.06 -1.08
N VAL A 209 -15.16 -2.35 -0.61
CA VAL A 209 -15.02 -2.00 0.81
C VAL A 209 -16.03 -0.93 1.21
N ALA A 210 -16.29 0.06 0.35
CA ALA A 210 -17.33 1.06 0.56
C ALA A 210 -18.72 0.42 0.67
N GLY A 211 -18.99 -0.60 -0.17
CA GLY A 211 -20.25 -1.35 -0.18
C GLY A 211 -20.60 -2.05 1.14
N PHE A 212 -19.62 -2.29 2.03
CA PHE A 212 -19.87 -2.81 3.38
C PHE A 212 -20.65 -1.83 4.28
N PHE A 213 -20.68 -0.56 3.90
CA PHE A 213 -21.30 0.53 4.65
C PHE A 213 -22.62 1.01 4.02
N ASP A 214 -22.85 0.78 2.71
CA ASP A 214 -24.01 1.27 1.95
C ASP A 214 -25.38 0.87 2.54
N ASN A 215 -25.49 -0.36 3.03
CA ASN A 215 -26.78 -0.91 3.47
C ASN A 215 -27.12 -0.58 4.93
N ASP A 216 -26.27 0.19 5.61
CA ASP A 216 -26.41 0.56 7.02
C ASP A 216 -26.66 2.07 7.17
N LEU A 217 -27.68 2.55 6.45
CA LEU A 217 -28.03 3.98 6.31
C LEU A 217 -28.35 4.71 7.63
N ASN A 218 -28.67 3.97 8.69
CA ASN A 218 -28.89 4.56 10.02
C ASN A 218 -27.56 4.89 10.72
N ASN A 219 -26.46 4.35 10.22
CA ASN A 219 -25.14 4.43 10.83
C ASN A 219 -24.10 5.09 9.94
N TRP A 220 -24.27 5.00 8.62
CA TRP A 220 -23.27 5.42 7.65
C TRP A 220 -23.92 6.11 6.44
N TRP A 221 -23.23 7.13 5.92
CA TRP A 221 -23.54 7.75 4.65
C TRP A 221 -22.30 7.67 3.76
N VAL A 222 -22.42 6.91 2.66
CA VAL A 222 -21.35 6.70 1.68
C VAL A 222 -21.49 7.69 0.53
N LEU A 223 -20.39 8.36 0.19
CA LEU A 223 -20.25 9.24 -0.97
C LEU A 223 -19.07 8.73 -1.81
N HIS A 224 -19.39 7.98 -2.87
CA HIS A 224 -18.39 7.53 -3.84
C HIS A 224 -17.74 8.72 -4.55
N ASP A 225 -16.44 8.62 -4.81
CA ASP A 225 -15.62 9.58 -5.55
C ASP A 225 -15.74 11.03 -5.02
N HIS A 226 -15.68 11.20 -3.70
CA HIS A 226 -16.00 12.49 -3.09
C HIS A 226 -14.82 13.48 -3.09
N TYR A 227 -13.65 13.01 -2.67
CA TYR A 227 -12.46 13.86 -2.53
C TYR A 227 -11.44 13.58 -3.63
N GLU A 228 -11.14 14.58 -4.45
CA GLU A 228 -10.03 14.53 -5.40
C GLU A 228 -8.69 14.65 -4.65
N LEU A 229 -7.87 13.61 -4.74
CA LEU A 229 -6.56 13.52 -4.07
C LEU A 229 -5.38 13.61 -5.05
N ASP A 230 -5.60 13.88 -6.34
CA ASP A 230 -4.51 14.06 -7.35
C ASP A 230 -3.47 12.92 -7.27
N ASN A 231 -3.98 11.69 -7.15
CA ASN A 231 -3.19 10.46 -7.02
C ASN A 231 -3.48 9.45 -8.13
N TYR A 232 -3.84 9.95 -9.32
CA TYR A 232 -4.15 9.13 -10.50
C TYR A 232 -3.08 8.08 -10.81
N ILE A 233 -3.52 6.85 -11.08
CA ILE A 233 -2.71 5.76 -11.63
C ILE A 233 -3.43 5.19 -12.84
N ALA A 234 -2.73 5.07 -13.97
CA ALA A 234 -3.32 4.55 -15.20
C ALA A 234 -3.46 3.02 -15.22
N ASN A 235 -2.58 2.30 -14.51
CA ASN A 235 -2.58 0.84 -14.47
C ASN A 235 -1.87 0.29 -13.20
N PRO A 236 -2.59 -0.42 -12.32
CA PRO A 236 -4.05 -0.54 -12.32
C PRO A 236 -4.73 0.82 -12.10
N LEU A 237 -5.97 0.96 -12.58
CA LEU A 237 -6.67 2.24 -12.52
C LEU A 237 -6.90 2.64 -11.04
N ASN A 238 -6.44 3.84 -10.68
CA ASN A 238 -6.90 4.65 -9.56
C ASN A 238 -7.32 5.99 -10.18
N ASP A 239 -8.59 6.36 -10.07
CA ASP A 239 -9.16 7.48 -10.83
C ASP A 239 -8.84 8.86 -10.25
N GLU A 240 -8.16 8.88 -9.10
CA GLU A 240 -7.71 10.02 -8.29
C GLU A 240 -8.67 10.53 -7.23
N TYR A 241 -9.85 9.94 -7.13
CA TYR A 241 -10.84 10.25 -6.14
C TYR A 241 -10.80 9.24 -4.98
N ALA A 242 -11.31 9.66 -3.84
CA ALA A 242 -11.53 8.80 -2.69
C ALA A 242 -12.99 8.82 -2.28
N THR A 243 -13.54 7.64 -2.05
CA THR A 243 -14.86 7.43 -1.45
C THR A 243 -14.82 7.84 0.02
N CYS A 244 -15.76 8.70 0.42
CA CYS A 244 -15.88 9.18 1.79
C CYS A 244 -17.10 8.58 2.49
N ILE A 245 -16.89 8.09 3.71
CA ILE A 245 -17.89 7.36 4.49
C ILE A 245 -18.10 8.04 5.84
N TYR A 246 -19.25 8.67 6.01
CA TYR A 246 -19.57 9.46 7.20
C TYR A 246 -20.29 8.62 8.24
N LYS A 247 -19.86 8.66 9.50
CA LYS A 247 -20.68 8.14 10.61
C LYS A 247 -21.89 9.05 10.83
N VAL A 248 -23.09 8.47 10.87
CA VAL A 248 -24.33 9.21 11.19
C VAL A 248 -24.49 9.36 12.70
N GLY A 249 -24.81 10.58 13.14
CA GLY A 249 -25.17 10.88 14.53
C GLY A 249 -23.99 11.07 15.50
N SER A 250 -22.79 11.21 14.96
CA SER A 250 -21.54 11.54 15.66
C SER A 250 -21.37 13.03 15.94
#